data_AF-A0A946AVF8-F1
#
_entry.id   AF-A0A946AVF8-F1
#
_cell.length_a   1.000
_cell.length_b   1.000
_cell.length_c   1.000
_cell.angle_alpha   90.00
_cell.angle_beta   90.00
_cell.angle_gamma   90.00
#
_symmetry.space_group_name_H-M   'P 1'
#
loop_
_entity.id
_entity.type
_entity.pdbx_description
1 polymer ?
#
loop_
_entity_poly.entity_id
_entity_poly.type
_entity_poly.pdbx_seq_one_letter_code
_entity_poly.pdbx_strand_id
1 'polypeptide(L)' 'EGFLAVVLQHEIDHLDGKVFLDRMTDLSQLSYVNEFEKYIADKKPLESESA' A
#
# COMPACT_ATOMS: atom_id res chain seq x y z
N GLU A 1 -0.40 16.64 -3.80
CA GLU A 1 -1.88 16.79 -3.85
C GLU A 1 -2.51 15.40 -3.96
N GLY A 2 -3.74 15.20 -3.48
CA GLY A 2 -4.41 13.89 -3.58
C GLY A 2 -4.92 13.30 -2.27
N PHE A 3 -4.67 13.93 -1.12
CA PHE A 3 -5.18 13.47 0.17
C PHE A 3 -6.71 13.29 0.15
N LEU A 4 -7.46 14.29 -0.36
CA LEU A 4 -8.92 14.19 -0.46
C LEU A 4 -9.37 13.03 -1.36
N ALA A 5 -8.67 12.78 -2.45
CA ALA A 5 -8.98 11.67 -3.35
C ALA A 5 -8.73 10.31 -2.68
N VAL A 6 -7.70 10.20 -1.83
CA VAL A 6 -7.43 8.99 -1.03
C VAL A 6 -8.53 8.76 0.00
N VAL A 7 -8.92 9.80 0.74
CA VAL A 7 -10.00 9.72 1.71
C VAL A 7 -11.30 9.30 1.02
N LEU A 8 -11.65 9.93 -0.09
CA LEU A 8 -12.88 9.60 -0.82
C LEU A 8 -12.88 8.13 -1.30
N GLN A 9 -11.77 7.62 -1.81
CA GLN A 9 -11.66 6.23 -2.23
C GLN A 9 -11.76 5.25 -1.06
N HIS A 10 -11.16 5.58 0.10
CA HIS A 10 -11.28 4.78 1.31
C HIS A 10 -12.73 4.67 1.81
N GLU A 11 -13.46 5.78 1.82
CA GLU A 11 -14.87 5.77 2.24
C GLU A 11 -15.75 5.00 1.25
N ILE A 12 -15.50 5.11 -0.06
CA ILE A 12 -16.21 4.30 -1.08
C ILE A 12 -15.95 2.80 -0.88
N ASP A 13 -14.70 2.42 -0.62
CA ASP A 13 -14.36 1.02 -0.35
C ASP A 13 -15.14 0.49 0.87
N HIS A 14 -15.28 1.29 1.92
CA HIS A 14 -16.09 0.93 3.08
C HIS A 14 -17.58 0.75 2.76
N LEU A 15 -18.14 1.54 1.84
CA LEU A 15 -19.53 1.35 1.39
C LEU A 15 -19.72 0.04 0.62
N ASP A 16 -18.69 -0.40 -0.11
CA ASP A 16 -18.66 -1.70 -0.81
C ASP A 16 -18.30 -2.88 0.11
N GLY A 17 -18.10 -2.62 1.41
CA GLY A 17 -17.68 -3.62 2.40
C GLY A 17 -16.22 -4.08 2.24
N LYS A 18 -15.43 -3.34 1.47
CA LYS A 18 -13.99 -3.58 1.25
C LYS A 18 -13.16 -2.73 2.21
N VAL A 19 -11.98 -3.23 2.51
CA VAL A 19 -10.95 -2.50 3.25
C VAL A 19 -9.68 -2.42 2.43
N PHE A 20 -8.77 -1.52 2.82
CA PHE A 20 -7.52 -1.30 2.08
C PHE A 20 -6.71 -2.58 1.82
N LEU A 21 -6.74 -3.53 2.76
CA LEU A 21 -6.05 -4.82 2.64
C LEU A 21 -6.55 -5.64 1.45
N ASP A 22 -7.82 -5.52 1.06
CA ASP A 22 -8.40 -6.24 -0.07
C ASP A 22 -7.84 -5.76 -1.42
N ARG A 23 -7.17 -4.61 -1.44
CA ARG A 23 -6.51 -4.04 -2.61
C ARG A 23 -5.00 -4.28 -2.64
N MET A 24 -4.44 -4.97 -1.64
CA MET A 24 -3.03 -5.33 -1.65
C MET A 24 -2.76 -6.44 -2.68
N THR A 25 -1.76 -6.27 -3.53
CA THR A 25 -1.36 -7.27 -4.53
C THR A 25 -0.58 -8.43 -3.92
N ASP A 26 0.13 -8.18 -2.82
CA ASP A 26 0.90 -9.18 -2.09
C ASP A 26 0.80 -8.92 -0.58
N LEU A 27 0.12 -9.83 0.12
CA LEU A 27 -0.05 -9.75 1.58
C LEU A 27 1.25 -10.04 2.34
N SER A 28 2.28 -10.61 1.70
CA SER A 28 3.58 -10.81 2.35
C SER A 28 4.28 -9.49 2.71
N GLN A 29 3.84 -8.40 2.09
CA GLN A 29 4.34 -7.04 2.34
C GLN A 29 3.63 -6.34 3.50
N LEU A 30 2.63 -6.98 4.13
CA LEU A 30 1.96 -6.44 5.29
C LEU A 30 2.92 -6.47 6.50
N SER A 31 3.40 -5.31 6.91
CA SER A 31 4.38 -5.16 7.99
C SER A 31 3.98 -4.06 8.96
N TYR A 32 4.39 -4.19 10.23
CA TYR A 32 4.27 -3.08 11.18
C TYR A 32 5.24 -1.95 10.83
N VAL A 33 4.98 -0.73 11.32
CA VAL A 33 5.78 0.47 11.00
C VAL A 33 7.28 0.25 11.28
N ASN A 34 7.64 -0.31 12.43
CA ASN A 34 9.04 -0.56 12.78
C ASN A 34 9.72 -1.59 11.84
N GLU A 35 8.97 -2.58 11.36
CA GLU A 35 9.49 -3.58 10.40
C GLU A 35 9.60 -2.99 9.00
N PHE A 36 8.62 -2.17 8.61
CA PHE A 36 8.63 -1.43 7.36
C PHE A 36 9.86 -0.51 7.28
N GLU A 37 10.10 0.28 8.31
CA GLU A 37 11.27 1.17 8.39
C GLU A 37 12.58 0.37 8.31
N LYS A 38 12.67 -0.76 9.01
CA LYS A 38 13.89 -1.57 9.08
C LYS A 38 14.19 -2.38 7.81
N TYR A 39 13.16 -2.86 7.10
CA TYR A 39 13.32 -3.85 6.02
C TYR A 39 12.85 -3.37 4.64
N ILE A 40 12.04 -2.32 4.56
CA ILE A 40 11.37 -1.88 3.32
C ILE A 40 11.74 -0.43 2.97
N ALA A 41 11.78 0.50 3.93
CA ALA A 41 12.00 1.92 3.66
C ALA A 41 13.32 2.22 2.92
N ASP A 42 14.37 1.44 3.18
CA ASP A 42 15.68 1.58 2.54
C ASP A 42 15.88 0.70 1.29
N LYS A 43 14.90 -0.14 0.93
CA LYS A 43 14.96 -0.85 -0.35
C LYS A 43 14.70 0.16 -1.47
N LYS A 44 15.78 0.61 -2.13
CA LYS A 44 15.68 1.19 -3.47
C LYS A 44 14.79 0.27 -4.32
N PRO A 45 13.81 0.81 -5.07
CA PRO A 45 13.11 -0.02 -6.03
C PRO A 45 14.20 -0.60 -6.93
N LEU A 46 14.30 -1.92 -6.98
CA LEU A 46 15.01 -2.57 -8.06
C LEU A 46 14.33 -2.04 -9.31
N GLU A 47 15.01 -1.17 -10.05
CA GLU A 47 14.61 -0.82 -11.40
C GLU A 47 14.29 -2.14 -12.09
N SER A 48 13.07 -2.25 -12.61
CA SER A 48 12.66 -3.37 -13.43
C SER A 48 13.74 -3.59 -14.47
N GLU A 49 14.51 -4.68 -14.32
CA GLU A 49 15.36 -5.17 -15.39
C GLU A 49 14.44 -5.39 -16.60
N SER A 50 14.73 -4.59 -17.61
CA SER A 50 14.47 -4.74 -19.03
C SER A 50 13.79 -6.05 -19.46
N ALA A 51 12.58 -5.94 -20.03
CA ALA A 51 12.11 -6.77 -21.15
C ALA A 51 10.99 -6.05 -21.91
#